data_AF-A0A9Q3KGE0-F1
#
_entry.id   AF-A0A9Q3KGE0-F1
#
_cell.length_a   1.000
_cell.length_b   1.000
_cell.length_c   1.000
_cell.angle_alpha   90.00
_cell.angle_beta   90.00
_cell.angle_gamma   90.00
#
_symmetry.space_group_name_H-M   'P 1'
#
loop_
_entity.id
_entity.type
_entity.pdbx_description
1 polymer ?
#
loop_
_entity_poly.entity_id
_entity_poly.type
_entity_poly.pdbx_seq_one_letter_code
_entity_poly.pdbx_strand_id
1 'polypeptide(L)'
;MWIRACDTAAKFIAEAKEYNTQRWDNSHMEPDFKEGDQTEEDKFSSRRKDPTPQEIVEVEDSPGPVSKIIRARKSRLNWKDQRQYLVRFKNHTADKDKWLAEDAIPDGNLHLRRFRASRRT
;
A
#
# COMPACT_ATOMS: atom_id res chain seq x y z
N MET A 1 38.54 25.38 13.59
CA MET A 1 38.93 23.95 13.43
C MET A 1 37.66 23.09 13.29
N TRP A 2 36.86 23.26 12.22
CA TRP A 2 35.56 22.57 12.02
C TRP A 2 35.52 21.64 10.79
N ILE A 3 36.58 21.65 9.98
CA ILE A 3 36.64 20.89 8.72
C ILE A 3 36.81 19.38 8.98
N ARG A 4 37.42 18.99 10.11
CA ARG A 4 37.70 17.57 10.42
C ARG A 4 36.46 16.72 10.75
N ALA A 5 35.35 17.32 11.16
CA ALA A 5 34.15 16.57 11.56
C ALA A 5 33.35 16.05 10.35
N CYS A 6 33.21 16.86 9.29
CA CYS A 6 32.51 16.45 8.07
C CYS A 6 33.21 15.27 7.37
N ASP A 7 34.55 15.28 7.38
CA ASP A 7 35.35 14.21 6.77
C ASP A 7 35.15 12.86 7.48
N THR A 8 34.90 12.87 8.78
CA THR A 8 34.61 11.64 9.54
C THR A 8 33.22 11.09 9.24
N ALA A 9 32.22 11.97 9.13
CA ALA A 9 30.85 11.56 8.82
C ALA A 9 30.75 10.95 7.41
N ALA A 10 31.44 11.54 6.44
CA ALA A 10 31.47 11.03 5.06
C ALA A 10 32.10 9.63 4.98
N LYS A 11 33.15 9.36 5.77
CA LYS A 11 33.80 8.04 5.82
C LYS A 11 32.88 6.96 6.39
N PHE A 12 32.15 7.26 7.47
CA PHE A 12 31.21 6.29 8.05
C PHE A 12 30.07 5.92 7.11
N ILE A 13 29.58 6.87 6.32
CA ILE A 13 28.51 6.60 5.33
C ILE A 13 29.04 5.73 4.18
N ALA A 14 30.26 6.00 3.69
CA ALA A 14 30.89 5.20 2.65
C ALA A 14 31.15 3.77 3.13
N GLU A 15 31.74 3.62 4.32
CA GLU A 15 32.03 2.32 4.94
C GLU A 15 30.76 1.50 5.19
N ALA A 16 29.68 2.13 5.66
CA ALA A 16 28.39 1.46 5.85
C ALA A 16 27.77 0.98 4.53
N LYS A 17 27.95 1.76 3.44
CA LYS A 17 27.47 1.39 2.10
C LYS A 17 28.25 0.21 1.55
N GLU A 18 29.58 0.22 1.69
CA GLU A 18 30.47 -0.87 1.28
C GLU A 18 30.21 -2.16 2.07
N TYR A 19 30.00 -2.05 3.38
CA TYR A 19 29.63 -3.19 4.24
C TYR A 19 28.31 -3.84 3.80
N ASN A 20 27.31 -3.03 3.44
CA ASN A 20 26.02 -3.53 2.97
C ASN A 20 26.14 -4.26 1.62
N THR A 21 26.87 -3.67 0.66
CA THR A 21 27.10 -4.31 -0.66
C THR A 21 27.87 -5.62 -0.52
N GLN A 22 28.96 -5.66 0.26
CA GLN A 22 29.74 -6.89 0.45
C GLN A 22 28.97 -7.98 1.19
N ARG A 23 28.08 -7.61 2.12
CA ARG A 23 27.21 -8.57 2.82
C ARG A 23 26.17 -9.18 1.88
N TRP A 24 25.64 -8.40 0.94
CA TRP A 24 24.65 -8.88 -0.02
C TRP A 24 25.30 -9.79 -1.07
N ASP A 25 26.41 -9.35 -1.69
CA ASP A 25 27.09 -10.08 -2.77
C ASP A 25 27.65 -11.43 -2.30
N ASN A 26 28.21 -11.49 -1.08
CA ASN A 26 28.76 -12.76 -0.55
C ASN A 26 27.67 -13.80 -0.17
N SER A 27 26.40 -13.40 -0.11
CA SER A 27 25.28 -14.30 0.24
C SER A 27 24.43 -14.74 -0.96
N HIS A 28 24.58 -14.10 -2.11
CA HIS A 28 23.99 -14.52 -3.38
C HIS A 28 25.02 -15.35 -4.16
N MET A 29 25.10 -16.65 -3.86
CA MET A 29 25.55 -17.58 -4.89
C MET A 29 24.50 -17.54 -6.00
N GLU A 30 24.85 -16.97 -7.15
CA GLU A 30 24.06 -17.15 -8.36
C GLU A 30 23.89 -18.66 -8.59
N PRO A 31 22.66 -19.14 -8.84
CA PRO A 31 22.47 -20.53 -9.18
C PRO A 31 23.26 -20.81 -10.46
N ASP A 32 24.13 -21.83 -10.42
CA ASP A 32 24.90 -22.28 -11.57
C ASP A 32 23.95 -22.98 -12.56
N PHE A 33 23.28 -22.19 -13.39
CA PHE A 33 22.40 -22.68 -14.43
C PHE A 33 23.27 -23.29 -15.54
N LYS A 34 23.37 -24.62 -15.54
CA LYS A 34 23.95 -25.36 -16.67
C LYS A 34 22.98 -25.31 -17.85
N GLU A 35 23.24 -24.42 -18.80
CA GLU A 35 22.60 -24.43 -20.12
C GLU A 35 22.91 -25.78 -20.79
N GLY A 36 21.97 -26.73 -20.71
CA GLY A 36 22.19 -28.06 -21.28
C GLY A 36 21.06 -29.07 -21.12
N ASP A 37 20.00 -28.79 -20.36
CA ASP A 37 18.83 -29.67 -20.30
C ASP A 37 17.79 -29.19 -21.32
N GLN A 38 17.85 -29.75 -22.52
CA GLN A 38 16.90 -29.52 -23.60
C GLN A 38 15.50 -29.97 -23.16
N THR A 39 14.68 -29.05 -22.68
CA THR A 39 13.28 -29.33 -22.33
C THR A 39 12.41 -29.01 -23.52
N GLU A 40 12.07 -30.00 -24.36
CA GLU A 40 11.02 -29.97 -25.41
C GLU A 40 10.29 -28.62 -25.66
N GLU A 41 10.99 -27.64 -26.24
CA GLU A 41 10.46 -26.28 -26.39
C GLU A 41 9.60 -26.10 -27.65
N ASP A 42 9.42 -27.14 -28.47
CA ASP A 42 8.72 -27.01 -29.76
C ASP A 42 7.20 -27.15 -29.69
N LYS A 43 6.60 -27.38 -28.51
CA LYS A 43 5.12 -27.47 -28.35
C LYS A 43 4.47 -26.34 -27.55
N PHE A 44 5.24 -25.37 -27.05
CA PHE A 44 4.69 -24.27 -26.24
C PHE A 44 4.60 -22.92 -26.96
N SER A 45 5.05 -22.83 -28.22
CA SER A 45 5.07 -21.59 -29.01
C SER A 45 3.68 -21.01 -29.33
N SER A 46 2.58 -21.70 -29.06
CA SER A 46 1.22 -21.18 -29.31
C SER A 46 0.49 -20.64 -28.06
N ARG A 47 1.12 -20.63 -26.86
CA ARG A 47 0.42 -20.25 -25.61
C ARG A 47 1.04 -19.13 -24.80
N ARG A 48 2.08 -18.46 -25.29
CA ARG A 48 2.58 -17.21 -24.68
C ARG A 48 2.08 -16.03 -25.52
N LYS A 49 0.80 -15.67 -25.33
CA LYS A 49 0.43 -14.27 -25.50
C LYS A 49 1.17 -13.55 -24.38
N ASP A 50 2.07 -12.64 -24.72
CA ASP A 50 2.64 -11.71 -23.74
C ASP A 50 1.50 -11.17 -22.88
N PRO A 51 1.57 -11.22 -21.54
CA PRO A 51 0.62 -10.50 -20.73
C PRO A 51 0.89 -9.02 -21.03
N THR A 52 0.09 -8.45 -21.92
CA THR A 52 -0.04 -7.00 -22.09
C THR A 52 -0.10 -6.42 -20.69
N PRO A 53 0.75 -5.43 -20.33
CA PRO A 53 0.66 -4.76 -19.04
C PRO A 53 -0.79 -4.31 -18.89
N GLN A 54 -1.52 -4.98 -18.01
CA GLN A 54 -2.88 -4.59 -17.71
C GLN A 54 -2.73 -3.26 -17.01
N GLU A 55 -3.07 -2.18 -17.73
CA GLU A 55 -3.30 -0.88 -17.15
C GLU A 55 -4.15 -1.12 -15.91
N ILE A 56 -3.61 -0.74 -14.75
CA ILE A 56 -4.27 -0.92 -13.47
C ILE A 56 -5.53 -0.06 -13.56
N VAL A 57 -6.64 -0.69 -13.92
CA VAL A 57 -7.94 -0.03 -13.93
C VAL A 57 -8.19 0.31 -12.47
N GLU A 58 -7.99 1.58 -12.12
CA GLU A 58 -8.51 2.14 -10.89
C GLU A 58 -10.02 1.90 -10.96
N VAL A 59 -10.48 0.81 -10.34
CA VAL A 59 -11.90 0.48 -10.25
C VAL A 59 -12.50 1.65 -9.49
N GLU A 60 -13.15 2.55 -10.23
CA GLU A 60 -13.95 3.65 -9.73
C GLU A 60 -14.69 3.13 -8.50
N ASP A 61 -14.23 3.58 -7.33
CA ASP A 61 -14.70 3.21 -6.02
C ASP A 61 -16.04 3.90 -5.77
N SER A 62 -17.00 3.61 -6.64
CA SER A 62 -18.38 3.99 -6.44
C SER A 62 -18.79 3.42 -5.08
N PRO A 63 -19.04 4.27 -4.08
CA PRO A 63 -19.20 3.82 -2.71
C PRO A 63 -20.47 2.98 -2.67
N GLY A 64 -20.28 1.66 -2.57
CA GLY A 64 -21.37 0.71 -2.41
C GLY A 64 -22.23 1.06 -1.18
N PRO A 65 -23.38 0.40 -1.01
CA PRO A 65 -24.26 0.67 0.12
C PRO A 65 -23.52 0.50 1.45
N VAL A 66 -23.60 1.52 2.29
CA VAL A 66 -22.94 1.54 3.59
C VAL A 66 -23.64 0.56 4.54
N SER A 67 -22.86 -0.20 5.30
CA SER A 67 -23.38 -1.07 6.35
C SER A 67 -23.40 -0.36 7.71
N LYS A 68 -22.24 0.16 8.15
CA LYS A 68 -22.12 0.86 9.44
C LYS A 68 -20.88 1.74 9.52
N ILE A 69 -20.92 2.69 10.45
CA ILE A 69 -19.76 3.49 10.87
C ILE A 69 -19.15 2.85 12.11
N ILE A 70 -17.84 2.64 12.10
CA ILE A 70 -17.12 1.94 13.16
C ILE A 70 -16.40 2.92 14.08
N ARG A 71 -15.74 3.93 13.50
CA ARG A 71 -14.94 4.91 14.24
C ARG A 71 -15.15 6.31 13.68
N ALA A 72 -14.79 7.29 14.49
CA ALA A 72 -14.68 8.68 14.08
C ALA A 72 -13.32 9.22 14.51
N ARG A 73 -12.72 10.08 13.68
CA ARG A 73 -11.50 10.82 14.01
C ARG A 73 -11.63 12.27 13.56
N LYS A 74 -10.88 13.16 14.20
CA LYS A 74 -10.69 14.53 13.72
C LYS A 74 -9.42 14.55 12.87
N SER A 75 -9.50 15.13 11.68
CA SER A 75 -8.37 15.27 10.77
C SER A 75 -8.33 16.69 10.25
N ARG A 76 -7.14 17.25 10.13
CA ARG A 76 -6.94 18.54 9.45
C ARG A 76 -6.46 18.24 8.03
N LEU A 77 -7.27 18.56 7.04
CA LEU A 77 -6.95 18.38 5.62
C LEU A 77 -7.24 19.69 4.91
N ASN A 78 -6.29 20.16 4.09
CA ASN A 78 -6.36 21.46 3.39
C ASN A 78 -6.63 22.63 4.34
N TRP A 79 -5.92 22.67 5.47
CA TRP A 79 -6.05 23.71 6.52
C TRP A 79 -7.39 23.78 7.24
N LYS A 80 -8.38 22.97 6.84
CA LYS A 80 -9.69 22.87 7.45
C LYS A 80 -9.76 21.67 8.40
N ASP A 81 -10.25 21.91 9.59
CA ASP A 81 -10.58 20.84 10.53
C ASP A 81 -11.86 20.15 10.09
N GLN A 82 -11.77 18.84 9.83
CA GLN A 82 -12.91 18.03 9.42
C GLN A 82 -12.98 16.74 10.22
N ARG A 83 -14.20 16.23 10.39
CA ARG A 83 -14.44 14.93 11.00
C ARG A 83 -14.51 13.88 9.90
N GLN A 84 -13.76 12.82 10.09
CA GLN A 84 -13.80 11.65 9.24
C GLN A 84 -14.38 10.47 10.01
N TYR A 85 -15.11 9.63 9.30
CA TYR A 85 -15.76 8.44 9.83
C TYR A 85 -15.23 7.22 9.08
N LEU A 86 -14.90 6.17 9.82
CA LEU A 86 -14.48 4.90 9.26
C LEU A 86 -15.74 4.11 8.87
N VAL A 87 -15.98 4.01 7.58
CA VAL A 87 -17.17 3.43 7.00
C VAL A 87 -16.87 2.01 6.56
N ARG A 88 -17.73 1.07 6.97
CA ARG A 88 -17.74 -0.30 6.46
C ARG A 88 -18.88 -0.46 5.45
N PHE A 89 -18.52 -0.91 4.26
CA PHE A 89 -19.46 -1.17 3.19
C PHE A 89 -20.12 -2.55 3.34
N LYS A 90 -21.33 -2.69 2.81
CA LYS A 90 -22.06 -3.96 2.84
C LYS A 90 -21.36 -4.98 1.95
N ASN A 91 -21.22 -6.22 2.42
CA ASN A 91 -20.56 -7.32 1.70
C ASN A 91 -19.07 -7.11 1.41
N HIS A 92 -18.40 -6.19 2.12
CA HIS A 92 -16.97 -5.96 2.01
C HIS A 92 -16.25 -6.34 3.31
N THR A 93 -15.00 -6.82 3.17
CA THR A 93 -14.11 -7.14 4.29
C THR A 93 -13.54 -5.87 4.92
N ALA A 94 -12.96 -6.01 6.12
CA ALA A 94 -12.38 -4.90 6.87
C ALA A 94 -11.28 -4.14 6.11
N ASP A 95 -10.61 -4.81 5.17
CA ASP A 95 -9.53 -4.22 4.36
C ASP A 95 -10.04 -3.13 3.41
N LYS A 96 -11.33 -3.15 3.08
CA LYS A 96 -11.99 -2.16 2.23
C LYS A 96 -12.68 -1.05 3.02
N ASP A 97 -12.53 -1.03 4.35
CA ASP A 97 -13.06 0.06 5.18
C ASP A 97 -12.31 1.36 4.88
N LYS A 98 -13.05 2.46 4.71
CA LYS A 98 -12.47 3.75 4.30
C LYS A 98 -12.85 4.88 5.23
N TRP A 99 -11.91 5.81 5.41
CA TRP A 99 -12.15 7.06 6.12
C TRP A 99 -12.78 8.08 5.17
N LEU A 100 -14.07 8.38 5.39
CA LEU A 100 -14.83 9.32 4.58
C LEU A 100 -15.26 10.54 5.40
N ALA A 101 -15.35 11.69 4.73
CA ALA A 101 -15.95 12.90 5.30
C ALA A 101 -17.47 12.74 5.42
N GLU A 102 -18.12 13.56 6.25
CA GLU A 102 -19.59 13.53 6.46
C GLU A 102 -20.38 13.60 5.15
N ASP A 103 -19.92 14.43 4.20
CA ASP A 103 -20.58 14.69 2.92
C ASP A 103 -20.40 13.56 1.88
N ALA A 104 -19.35 12.74 2.05
CA ALA A 104 -18.99 11.69 1.07
C ALA A 104 -19.65 10.33 1.39
N ILE A 105 -20.47 10.24 2.44
CA ILE A 105 -21.07 8.98 2.90
C ILE A 105 -22.50 8.86 2.32
N PRO A 106 -22.79 7.83 1.51
CA PRO A 106 -24.15 7.54 1.09
C PRO A 106 -25.07 7.29 2.30
N ASP A 107 -26.24 7.93 2.32
CA ASP A 107 -27.17 7.90 3.46
C ASP A 107 -26.51 8.23 4.81
N GLY A 108 -25.54 9.15 4.81
CA GLY A 108 -24.70 9.47 5.97
C GLY A 108 -25.48 9.79 7.24
N ASN A 109 -26.58 10.56 7.13
CA ASN A 109 -27.39 10.97 8.29
C ASN A 109 -27.95 9.79 9.09
N LEU A 110 -28.46 8.74 8.43
CA LEU A 110 -29.00 7.56 9.08
C LEU A 110 -27.91 6.83 9.87
N HIS A 111 -26.77 6.61 9.22
CA HIS A 111 -25.63 5.91 9.80
C HIS A 111 -24.99 6.69 10.95
N LEU A 112 -24.86 8.01 10.78
CA LEU A 112 -24.33 8.91 11.81
C LEU A 112 -25.24 8.98 13.02
N ARG A 113 -26.57 9.03 12.83
CA ARG A 113 -27.51 8.99 13.95
C ARG A 113 -27.36 7.71 14.77
N ARG A 114 -27.29 6.55 14.11
CA ARG A 114 -27.10 5.24 14.76
C ARG A 114 -25.77 5.19 15.52
N PHE A 115 -24.68 5.63 14.90
CA PHE A 115 -23.35 5.68 15.52
C PHE A 115 -23.28 6.63 16.72
N ARG A 116 -23.90 7.82 16.62
CA ARG A 116 -24.00 8.77 17.74
C ARG A 116 -24.82 8.19 18.88
N ALA A 117 -25.90 7.46 18.59
CA ALA A 117 -26.71 6.79 19.61
C ALA A 117 -25.93 5.68 20.33
N SER A 118 -25.21 4.83 19.60
CA SER A 118 -24.45 3.71 20.18
C SER A 118 -23.26 4.13 21.06
N ARG A 119 -22.83 5.39 20.99
CA ARG A 119 -21.71 5.93 21.81
C ARG A 119 -22.17 6.65 23.08
N ARG A 120 -23.49 6.82 23.27
CA ARG A 120 -24.03 7.48 24.47
C ARG A 120 -24.32 6.51 25.60
N THR A 121 -24.65 5.26 25.25
CA THR A 121 -24.75 4.13 26.18
C THR A 121 -23.35 3.68 26.58
#